data_AF-A0A4Y9Z4S3-F1
#
_entry.id   AF-A0A4Y9Z4S3-F1
#
_cell.length_a   1.000
_cell.length_b   1.000
_cell.length_c   1.000
_cell.angle_alpha   90.00
_cell.angle_beta   90.00
_cell.angle_gamma   90.00
#
_symmetry.space_group_name_H-M   'P 1'
#
loop_
_entity.id
_entity.type
_entity.pdbx_description
1 polymer ?
#
loop_
_entity_poly.entity_id
_entity_poly.type
_entity_poly.pdbx_seq_one_letter_code
_entity_poly.pdbx_strand_id
1 'polypeptide(L)'
;MSAMAHPCYRQQSRTLVDRLVALLATRDVVELHKCVEKANEHFCMNNAEGWKSLRETRLHVLLKNIIMSRSTYSDATYCSSVLSFLADIVEYASGLDKRVEDPVIDQLLAWGDKFWERLLTMLETIAASSRLHPSLGNSLAELTLAYHNLYCERDRIPNLIMSHFGNLVVYAWLYRLGSGQDDRALHIFDNLLRHAKPSECSTFCQNFIETAKSDQIAQRFRHEFNQTRLPSVNFRTSLHIMAYLGGFGVGSLNSVLSALVGHDVYKSLFEALNRQIDRDEPREEWAAIGRAPYFLWSLFINSIDRSTSKSHRHFEYLMAFMSRAAVIGPGFDNDDTTMYIKKWLQLIINIRDFASGVKNKEPKGALIKDMRYLARRHWDDSVGPALGAYMRRPTETRVHKNAKKMWDAWFDMGMAIGL
;
A
#
# COMPACT_ATOMS: atom_id res chain seq x y z
N MET A 1 36.98 -17.79 -21.23
CA MET A 1 37.88 -16.70 -20.75
C MET A 1 37.36 -16.19 -19.41
N SER A 2 37.68 -16.86 -18.29
CA SER A 2 37.43 -16.34 -16.94
C SER A 2 38.18 -17.22 -15.93
N ALA A 3 39.36 -16.78 -15.45
CA ALA A 3 40.08 -17.45 -14.34
C ALA A 3 41.31 -16.67 -13.80
N MET A 4 41.38 -15.33 -13.86
CA MET A 4 42.56 -14.60 -13.33
C MET A 4 42.27 -13.45 -12.34
N ALA A 5 41.02 -13.24 -11.91
CA ALA A 5 40.67 -12.16 -10.98
C ALA A 5 40.58 -12.56 -9.48
N HIS A 6 40.80 -13.83 -9.09
CA HIS A 6 40.35 -14.35 -7.79
C HIS A 6 41.19 -14.04 -6.52
N PRO A 7 42.54 -13.93 -6.53
CA PRO A 7 43.31 -13.77 -5.28
C PRO A 7 43.23 -12.36 -4.68
N CYS A 8 43.27 -11.34 -5.54
CA CYS A 8 43.31 -9.93 -5.14
C CYS A 8 42.01 -9.49 -4.42
N TYR A 9 40.86 -9.91 -4.94
CA TYR A 9 39.55 -9.55 -4.40
C TYR A 9 39.35 -10.06 -2.97
N ARG A 10 39.76 -11.30 -2.67
CA ARG A 10 39.62 -11.88 -1.33
C ARG A 10 40.53 -11.20 -0.31
N GLN A 11 41.76 -10.87 -0.69
CA GLN A 11 42.69 -10.17 0.18
C GLN A 11 42.21 -8.75 0.52
N GLN A 12 41.68 -8.03 -0.47
CA GLN A 12 41.06 -6.72 -0.27
C GLN A 12 39.84 -6.81 0.65
N SER A 13 38.95 -7.79 0.44
CA SER A 13 37.76 -7.95 1.28
C SER A 13 38.12 -8.25 2.74
N ARG A 14 39.07 -9.16 2.99
CA ARG A 14 39.56 -9.44 4.35
C ARG A 14 40.16 -8.19 5.01
N THR A 15 40.96 -7.44 4.26
CA THR A 15 41.58 -6.19 4.75
C THR A 15 40.51 -5.16 5.16
N LEU A 16 39.41 -5.04 4.39
CA LEU A 16 38.29 -4.15 4.71
C LEU A 16 37.53 -4.61 5.96
N VAL A 17 37.29 -5.91 6.13
CA VAL A 17 36.65 -6.44 7.34
C VAL A 17 37.54 -6.24 8.57
N ASP A 18 38.83 -6.58 8.49
CA ASP A 18 39.76 -6.43 9.61
C ASP A 18 39.85 -4.96 10.03
N ARG A 19 39.86 -4.04 9.05
CA ARG A 19 39.79 -2.60 9.29
C ARG A 19 38.48 -2.17 9.94
N LEU A 20 37.33 -2.69 9.50
CA LEU A 20 36.03 -2.42 10.15
C LEU A 20 36.04 -2.87 11.61
N VAL A 21 36.53 -4.07 11.91
CA VAL A 21 36.64 -4.59 13.28
C VAL A 21 37.53 -3.70 14.14
N ALA A 22 38.69 -3.29 13.62
CA ALA A 22 39.59 -2.39 14.33
C ALA A 22 38.95 -1.02 14.60
N LEU A 23 38.27 -0.43 13.62
CA LEU A 23 37.62 0.87 13.75
C LEU A 23 36.43 0.87 14.72
N LEU A 24 35.72 -0.26 14.83
CA LEU A 24 34.68 -0.42 15.85
C LEU A 24 35.24 -0.37 17.27
N ALA A 25 36.48 -0.81 17.49
CA ALA A 25 37.15 -0.72 18.78
C ALA A 25 37.60 0.72 19.11
N THR A 26 38.06 1.47 18.10
CA THR A 26 38.56 2.85 18.29
C THR A 26 37.46 3.90 18.31
N ARG A 27 36.25 3.58 17.85
CA ARG A 27 35.10 4.50 17.71
C ARG A 27 35.37 5.72 16.83
N ASP A 28 36.29 5.60 15.86
CA ASP A 28 36.47 6.63 14.84
C ASP A 28 35.32 6.56 13.82
N VAL A 29 34.28 7.37 14.04
CA VAL A 29 33.04 7.34 13.25
C VAL A 29 33.28 7.70 11.78
N VAL A 30 34.21 8.62 11.50
CA VAL A 30 34.48 9.09 10.13
C VAL A 30 35.17 8.00 9.33
N GLU A 31 36.21 7.39 9.89
CA GLU A 31 36.90 6.30 9.20
C GLU A 31 36.05 5.04 9.13
N LEU A 32 35.21 4.78 10.14
CA LEU A 32 34.25 3.69 10.14
C LEU A 32 33.23 3.85 9.00
N HIS A 33 32.70 5.06 8.80
CA HIS A 33 31.77 5.37 7.70
C HIS A 33 32.42 5.10 6.34
N LYS A 34 33.59 5.68 6.06
CA LYS A 34 34.32 5.42 4.80
C LYS A 34 34.61 3.95 4.57
N CYS A 35 34.89 3.21 5.65
CA CYS A 35 35.19 1.78 5.56
C CYS A 35 33.94 0.96 5.23
N VAL A 36 32.76 1.34 5.76
CA VAL A 36 31.47 0.73 5.41
C VAL A 36 31.13 0.96 3.94
N GLU A 37 31.30 2.18 3.43
CA GLU A 37 31.03 2.51 2.02
C GLU A 37 31.92 1.71 1.08
N LYS A 38 33.23 1.68 1.34
CA LYS A 38 34.18 0.88 0.54
C LYS A 38 33.88 -0.61 0.60
N ALA A 39 33.44 -1.12 1.75
CA ALA A 39 33.05 -2.52 1.87
C ALA A 39 31.78 -2.81 1.05
N ASN A 40 30.81 -1.89 1.01
CA ASN A 40 29.62 -2.03 0.17
C ASN A 40 29.97 -1.99 -1.32
N GLU A 41 30.73 -0.98 -1.76
CA GLU A 41 31.20 -0.87 -3.15
C GLU A 41 31.92 -2.15 -3.59
N HIS A 42 32.81 -2.67 -2.74
CA HIS A 42 33.54 -3.91 -3.02
C HIS A 42 32.59 -5.10 -3.17
N PHE A 43 31.59 -5.23 -2.29
CA PHE A 43 30.56 -6.28 -2.39
C PHE A 43 29.80 -6.17 -3.72
N CYS A 44 29.28 -4.98 -4.05
CA CYS A 44 28.48 -4.73 -5.24
C CYS A 44 29.25 -4.89 -6.56
N MET A 45 30.58 -4.72 -6.57
CA MET A 45 31.40 -4.99 -7.76
C MET A 45 31.45 -6.48 -8.15
N ASN A 46 31.28 -7.40 -7.19
CA ASN A 46 31.25 -8.84 -7.47
C ASN A 46 30.48 -9.58 -6.36
N ASN A 47 29.15 -9.59 -6.48
CA ASN A 47 28.28 -10.15 -5.44
C ASN A 47 28.60 -11.62 -5.10
N ALA A 48 29.06 -12.44 -6.05
CA ALA A 48 29.35 -13.85 -5.80
C ALA A 48 30.60 -14.04 -4.91
N GLU A 49 31.69 -13.36 -5.21
CA GLU A 49 32.88 -13.39 -4.34
C GLU A 49 32.66 -12.58 -3.05
N GLY A 50 31.90 -11.48 -3.12
CA GLY A 50 31.46 -10.70 -1.95
C GLY A 50 30.68 -11.56 -0.96
N TRP A 51 29.71 -12.34 -1.45
CA TRP A 51 28.93 -13.30 -0.66
C TRP A 51 29.81 -14.38 -0.04
N LYS A 52 30.78 -14.90 -0.79
CA LYS A 52 31.76 -15.85 -0.25
C LYS A 52 32.57 -15.23 0.89
N SER A 53 33.07 -14.02 0.70
CA SER A 53 33.82 -13.31 1.73
C SER A 53 32.96 -13.02 2.97
N LEU A 54 31.70 -12.62 2.77
CA LEU A 54 30.74 -12.38 3.85
C LEU A 54 30.53 -13.61 4.72
N ARG A 55 30.49 -14.82 4.12
CA ARG A 55 30.44 -16.10 4.86
C ARG A 55 31.69 -16.34 5.70
N GLU A 56 32.87 -16.14 5.12
CA GLU A 56 34.15 -16.37 5.82
C GLU A 56 34.37 -15.37 6.96
N THR A 57 33.96 -14.12 6.76
CA THR A 57 34.27 -12.99 7.65
C THR A 57 33.16 -12.65 8.63
N ARG A 58 31.95 -13.19 8.42
CA ARG A 58 30.73 -12.86 9.18
C ARG A 58 30.40 -11.36 9.18
N LEU A 59 30.70 -10.66 8.08
CA LEU A 59 30.48 -9.22 7.94
C LEU A 59 29.02 -8.80 8.18
N HIS A 60 28.05 -9.61 7.76
CA HIS A 60 26.62 -9.38 8.03
C HIS A 60 26.31 -9.29 9.53
N VAL A 61 26.98 -10.09 10.36
CA VAL A 61 26.83 -10.04 11.82
C VAL A 61 27.39 -8.75 12.40
N LEU A 62 28.53 -8.27 11.87
CA LEU A 62 29.10 -6.98 12.27
C LEU A 62 28.17 -5.82 11.89
N LEU A 63 27.62 -5.82 10.68
CA LEU A 63 26.65 -4.81 10.23
C LEU A 63 25.40 -4.81 11.10
N LYS A 64 24.88 -5.99 11.46
CA LYS A 64 23.78 -6.09 12.43
C LYS A 64 24.14 -5.38 13.73
N ASN A 65 25.31 -5.67 14.32
CA ASN A 65 25.71 -5.06 15.59
C ASN A 65 25.84 -3.54 15.49
N ILE A 66 26.34 -3.03 14.36
CA ILE A 66 26.37 -1.59 14.06
C ILE A 66 24.94 -1.03 14.06
N ILE A 67 24.01 -1.63 13.32
CA ILE A 67 22.61 -1.17 13.27
C ILE A 67 21.96 -1.22 14.66
N MET A 68 22.26 -2.24 15.46
CA MET A 68 21.71 -2.34 16.81
C MET A 68 22.24 -1.23 17.74
N SER A 69 23.39 -0.62 17.46
CA SER A 69 23.96 0.46 18.26
C SER A 69 23.18 1.78 18.14
N ARG A 70 22.98 2.48 19.25
CA ARG A 70 22.36 3.83 19.25
C ARG A 70 23.23 4.88 18.55
N SER A 71 24.55 4.74 18.61
CA SER A 71 25.50 5.69 18.01
C SER A 71 25.40 5.75 16.49
N THR A 72 24.87 4.71 15.84
CA THR A 72 24.72 4.68 14.38
C THR A 72 23.73 5.72 13.90
N TYR A 73 22.72 6.06 14.71
CA TYR A 73 21.65 6.97 14.35
C TYR A 73 21.94 8.44 14.66
N SER A 74 23.10 8.77 15.24
CA SER A 74 23.51 10.16 15.43
C SER A 74 24.01 10.81 14.15
N ASP A 75 24.36 10.01 13.13
CA ASP A 75 24.76 10.47 11.81
C ASP A 75 23.87 9.82 10.75
N ALA A 76 23.04 10.63 10.11
CA ALA A 76 22.08 10.16 9.11
C ALA A 76 22.74 9.57 7.87
N THR A 77 23.91 10.10 7.46
CA THR A 77 24.63 9.64 6.28
C THR A 77 25.27 8.29 6.57
N TYR A 78 25.95 8.17 7.71
CA TYR A 78 26.52 6.89 8.14
C TYR A 78 25.43 5.82 8.29
N CYS A 79 24.31 6.16 8.95
CA CYS A 79 23.18 5.25 9.09
C CYS A 79 22.63 4.80 7.74
N SER A 80 22.47 5.73 6.79
CA SER A 80 22.04 5.43 5.41
C SER A 80 22.98 4.44 4.74
N SER A 81 24.31 4.65 4.80
CA SER A 81 25.29 3.73 4.19
C SER A 81 25.27 2.34 4.81
N VAL A 82 25.08 2.23 6.13
CA VAL A 82 24.97 0.92 6.81
C VAL A 82 23.68 0.19 6.43
N LEU A 83 22.54 0.89 6.41
CA LEU A 83 21.25 0.29 6.03
C LEU A 83 21.24 -0.13 4.56
N SER A 84 21.81 0.69 3.67
CA SER A 84 21.94 0.38 2.23
C SER A 84 22.83 -0.85 2.01
N PHE A 85 23.99 -0.94 2.66
CA PHE A 85 24.85 -2.12 2.54
C PHE A 85 24.14 -3.39 3.02
N LEU A 86 23.41 -3.32 4.13
CA LEU A 86 22.63 -4.48 4.57
C LEU A 86 21.51 -4.81 3.57
N ALA A 87 20.87 -3.82 2.96
CA ALA A 87 19.85 -4.05 1.94
C ALA A 87 20.43 -4.80 0.73
N ASP A 88 21.61 -4.41 0.24
CA ASP A 88 22.29 -5.08 -0.88
C ASP A 88 22.62 -6.55 -0.57
N ILE A 89 23.06 -6.83 0.67
CA ILE A 89 23.31 -8.20 1.14
C ILE A 89 22.02 -9.03 1.15
N VAL A 90 20.92 -8.47 1.67
CA VAL A 90 19.63 -9.16 1.80
C VAL A 90 18.99 -9.38 0.43
N GLU A 91 19.08 -8.40 -0.47
CA GLU A 91 18.56 -8.49 -1.84
C GLU A 91 19.30 -9.58 -2.64
N TYR A 92 20.63 -9.66 -2.49
CA TYR A 92 21.38 -10.77 -3.06
C TYR A 92 20.91 -12.12 -2.50
N ALA A 93 20.67 -12.19 -1.18
CA ALA A 93 20.20 -13.40 -0.51
C ALA A 93 18.80 -13.86 -0.98
N SER A 94 17.89 -12.91 -1.27
CA SER A 94 16.58 -13.22 -1.83
C SER A 94 16.65 -13.72 -3.26
N GLY A 95 17.62 -13.25 -4.06
CA GLY A 95 17.83 -13.70 -5.43
C GLY A 95 18.49 -15.09 -5.59
N LEU A 96 19.03 -15.67 -4.51
CA LEU A 96 19.58 -17.03 -4.52
C LEU A 96 18.47 -18.08 -4.63
N ASP A 97 18.71 -19.18 -5.35
CA ASP A 97 17.74 -20.27 -5.49
C ASP A 97 17.22 -20.73 -4.12
N LYS A 98 15.90 -20.88 -4.01
CA LYS A 98 15.19 -21.29 -2.79
C LYS A 98 15.70 -22.61 -2.19
N ARG A 99 16.28 -23.49 -3.02
CA ARG A 99 16.85 -24.79 -2.62
C ARG A 99 18.24 -24.67 -2.00
N VAL A 100 18.88 -23.51 -2.10
CA VAL A 100 20.20 -23.28 -1.49
C VAL A 100 20.01 -23.10 0.01
N GLU A 101 20.49 -24.08 0.77
CA GLU A 101 20.68 -23.97 2.22
C GLU A 101 21.98 -23.18 2.46
N ASP A 102 21.85 -21.92 2.90
CA ASP A 102 22.98 -21.08 3.25
C ASP A 102 22.82 -20.55 4.69
N PRO A 103 23.83 -20.75 5.57
CA PRO A 103 23.76 -20.33 6.96
C PRO A 103 23.64 -18.80 7.14
N VAL A 104 24.02 -18.00 6.14
CA VAL A 104 23.81 -16.54 6.17
C VAL A 104 22.32 -16.23 6.00
N ILE A 105 21.63 -16.90 5.08
CA ILE A 105 20.19 -16.74 4.88
C ILE A 105 19.43 -17.10 6.15
N ASP A 106 19.77 -18.25 6.76
CA ASP A 106 19.15 -18.67 8.02
C ASP A 106 19.37 -17.63 9.13
N GLN A 107 20.57 -17.03 9.21
CA GLN A 107 20.86 -15.97 10.17
C GLN A 107 20.05 -14.70 9.90
N LEU A 108 19.98 -14.23 8.65
CA LEU A 108 19.20 -13.04 8.27
C LEU A 108 17.73 -13.21 8.65
N LEU A 109 17.13 -14.36 8.32
CA LEU A 109 15.76 -14.69 8.71
C LEU A 109 15.58 -14.77 10.23
N ALA A 110 16.55 -15.35 10.93
CA ALA A 110 16.52 -15.50 12.39
C ALA A 110 16.73 -14.19 13.17
N TRP A 111 17.19 -13.11 12.54
CA TRP A 111 17.30 -11.80 13.22
C TRP A 111 15.92 -11.29 13.65
N GLY A 112 14.88 -11.65 12.90
CA GLY A 112 13.48 -11.63 13.30
C GLY A 112 13.02 -10.33 13.97
N ASP A 113 12.10 -10.48 14.91
CA ASP A 113 11.40 -9.37 15.56
C ASP A 113 12.31 -8.40 16.31
N LYS A 114 13.41 -8.85 16.91
CA LYS A 114 14.30 -7.97 17.69
C LYS A 114 15.01 -6.94 16.81
N PHE A 115 15.35 -7.32 15.58
CA PHE A 115 15.95 -6.41 14.62
C PHE A 115 14.92 -5.35 14.18
N TRP A 116 13.69 -5.78 13.89
CA TRP A 116 12.60 -4.90 13.50
C TRP A 116 12.13 -3.98 14.62
N GLU A 117 12.00 -4.51 15.84
CA GLU A 117 11.72 -3.75 17.06
C GLU A 117 12.73 -2.62 17.22
N ARG A 118 14.03 -2.91 17.03
CA ARG A 118 15.07 -1.90 17.13
C ARG A 118 14.90 -0.79 16.09
N LEU A 119 14.69 -1.14 14.83
CA LEU A 119 14.44 -0.15 13.78
C LEU A 119 13.18 0.67 14.06
N LEU A 120 12.11 0.02 14.53
CA LEU A 120 10.86 0.67 14.92
C LEU A 120 11.09 1.67 16.07
N THR A 121 11.86 1.31 17.11
CA THR A 121 12.18 2.24 18.21
C THR A 121 12.98 3.46 17.77
N MET A 122 13.73 3.35 16.68
CA MET A 122 14.51 4.46 16.11
C MET A 122 13.76 5.20 15.01
N LEU A 123 12.54 4.77 14.66
CA LEU A 123 11.85 5.23 13.47
C LEU A 123 11.49 6.71 13.52
N GLU A 124 11.12 7.23 14.69
CA GLU A 124 10.87 8.67 14.84
C GLU A 124 12.15 9.49 14.61
N THR A 125 13.29 8.99 15.10
CA THR A 125 14.61 9.63 14.84
C THR A 125 14.93 9.58 13.36
N ILE A 126 14.73 8.42 12.73
CA ILE A 126 14.94 8.23 11.28
C ILE A 126 14.03 9.15 10.47
N ALA A 127 12.74 9.26 10.83
CA ALA A 127 11.75 10.07 10.14
C ALA A 127 11.99 11.57 10.32
N ALA A 128 12.49 11.99 11.49
CA ALA A 128 12.92 13.38 11.69
C ALA A 128 14.15 13.69 10.82
N SER A 129 15.15 12.82 10.81
CA SER A 129 16.39 13.02 10.06
C SER A 129 16.22 12.87 8.55
N SER A 130 15.29 12.04 8.07
CA SER A 130 15.06 11.81 6.64
C SER A 130 14.55 13.05 5.90
N ARG A 131 13.92 13.99 6.60
CA ARG A 131 13.52 15.29 6.03
C ARG A 131 14.72 16.14 5.62
N LEU A 132 15.82 16.02 6.36
CA LEU A 132 17.08 16.70 6.07
C LEU A 132 18.00 15.85 5.20
N HIS A 133 17.90 14.52 5.32
CA HIS A 133 18.72 13.54 4.61
C HIS A 133 17.84 12.45 3.97
N PRO A 134 17.25 12.70 2.79
CA PRO A 134 16.32 11.77 2.14
C PRO A 134 16.90 10.38 1.87
N SER A 135 18.23 10.27 1.70
CA SER A 135 18.93 8.99 1.49
C SER A 135 18.68 8.00 2.63
N LEU A 136 18.59 8.46 3.88
CA LEU A 136 18.31 7.59 5.02
C LEU A 136 16.93 6.93 4.90
N GLY A 137 15.92 7.69 4.48
CA GLY A 137 14.58 7.17 4.23
C GLY A 137 14.56 6.15 3.09
N ASN A 138 15.32 6.42 2.02
CA ASN A 138 15.47 5.51 0.88
C ASN A 138 16.15 4.20 1.30
N SER A 139 17.25 4.26 2.04
CA SER A 139 17.97 3.05 2.50
C SER A 139 17.13 2.20 3.44
N LEU A 140 16.30 2.82 4.31
CA LEU A 140 15.36 2.07 5.14
C LEU A 140 14.28 1.39 4.28
N ALA A 141 13.76 2.07 3.26
CA ALA A 141 12.77 1.50 2.35
C ALA A 141 13.36 0.36 1.50
N GLU A 142 14.60 0.48 1.03
CA GLU A 142 15.37 -0.58 0.35
C GLU A 142 15.54 -1.80 1.24
N LEU A 143 15.99 -1.59 2.48
CA LEU A 143 16.16 -2.68 3.44
C LEU A 143 14.84 -3.40 3.73
N THR A 144 13.76 -2.64 3.89
CA THR A 144 12.42 -3.17 4.16
C THR A 144 11.92 -4.02 2.99
N LEU A 145 12.13 -3.55 1.76
CA LEU A 145 11.77 -4.29 0.54
C LEU A 145 12.61 -5.57 0.38
N ALA A 146 13.93 -5.48 0.55
CA ALA A 146 14.81 -6.63 0.42
C ALA A 146 14.43 -7.75 1.39
N TYR A 147 14.11 -7.41 2.64
CA TYR A 147 13.63 -8.39 3.62
C TYR A 147 12.24 -8.93 3.28
N HIS A 148 11.32 -8.10 2.80
CA HIS A 148 10.02 -8.57 2.32
C HIS A 148 10.19 -9.62 1.22
N ASN A 149 11.04 -9.34 0.23
CA ASN A 149 11.36 -10.28 -0.85
C ASN A 149 11.99 -11.57 -0.30
N LEU A 150 12.94 -11.46 0.63
CA LEU A 150 13.57 -12.62 1.27
C LEU A 150 12.54 -13.50 2.00
N TYR A 151 11.61 -12.90 2.74
CA TYR A 151 10.53 -13.65 3.40
C TYR A 151 9.63 -14.36 2.39
N CYS A 152 9.24 -13.68 1.31
CA CYS A 152 8.42 -14.25 0.23
C CYS A 152 9.12 -15.43 -0.47
N GLU A 153 10.37 -15.27 -0.90
CA GLU A 153 11.10 -16.29 -1.66
C GLU A 153 11.41 -17.55 -0.85
N ARG A 154 11.55 -17.41 0.48
CA ARG A 154 11.90 -18.52 1.37
C ARG A 154 10.71 -19.26 1.95
N ASP A 155 9.48 -18.77 1.73
CA ASP A 155 8.24 -19.31 2.33
C ASP A 155 8.36 -19.50 3.86
N ARG A 156 9.23 -18.71 4.50
CA ARG A 156 9.50 -18.73 5.95
C ARG A 156 8.88 -17.50 6.61
N ILE A 157 7.62 -17.26 6.29
CA ILE A 157 6.89 -16.05 6.65
C ILE A 157 6.29 -16.24 8.05
N PRO A 158 6.83 -15.62 9.13
CA PRO A 158 6.06 -15.41 10.34
C PRO A 158 4.83 -14.56 10.02
N ASN A 159 3.87 -14.41 10.94
CA ASN A 159 2.78 -13.46 10.73
C ASN A 159 3.33 -12.02 10.70
N LEU A 160 3.79 -11.58 9.52
CA LEU A 160 4.52 -10.33 9.34
C LEU A 160 3.65 -9.13 9.64
N ILE A 161 2.34 -9.21 9.35
CA ILE A 161 1.43 -8.10 9.63
C ILE A 161 1.32 -7.83 11.13
N MET A 162 1.27 -8.87 11.98
CA MET A 162 1.19 -8.71 13.43
C MET A 162 2.55 -8.46 14.11
N SER A 163 3.64 -8.47 13.35
CA SER A 163 5.00 -8.34 13.87
C SER A 163 5.48 -6.87 13.93
N HIS A 164 6.66 -6.65 14.51
CA HIS A 164 7.34 -5.35 14.44
C HIS A 164 7.67 -4.93 13.00
N PHE A 165 7.83 -5.87 12.07
CA PHE A 165 8.02 -5.57 10.66
C PHE A 165 6.78 -4.92 10.05
N GLY A 166 5.58 -5.48 10.31
CA GLY A 166 4.31 -4.90 9.84
C GLY A 166 4.11 -3.48 10.37
N ASN A 167 4.38 -3.25 11.66
CA ASN A 167 4.37 -1.91 12.23
C ASN A 167 5.36 -0.97 11.52
N LEU A 168 6.62 -1.39 11.34
CA LEU A 168 7.64 -0.60 10.66
C LEU A 168 7.20 -0.20 9.24
N VAL A 169 6.67 -1.13 8.45
CA VAL A 169 6.17 -0.88 7.08
C VAL A 169 5.09 0.20 7.09
N VAL A 170 4.10 0.08 7.98
CA VAL A 170 2.99 1.03 8.03
C VAL A 170 3.43 2.42 8.50
N TYR A 171 4.33 2.49 9.49
CA TYR A 171 4.89 3.77 9.89
C TYR A 171 5.79 4.38 8.81
N ALA A 172 6.59 3.57 8.10
CA ALA A 172 7.38 4.04 6.97
C ALA A 172 6.49 4.63 5.86
N TRP A 173 5.36 3.96 5.57
CA TRP A 173 4.32 4.48 4.69
C TRP A 173 3.73 5.80 5.23
N LEU A 174 3.33 5.85 6.50
CA LEU A 174 2.72 7.03 7.13
C LEU A 174 3.64 8.25 7.08
N TYR A 175 4.94 8.06 7.34
CA TYR A 175 5.97 9.11 7.35
C TYR A 175 6.63 9.35 5.99
N ARG A 176 6.20 8.65 4.93
CA ARG A 176 6.72 8.80 3.56
C ARG A 176 8.22 8.50 3.43
N LEU A 177 8.72 7.54 4.20
CA LEU A 177 10.13 7.16 4.15
C LEU A 177 10.39 6.40 2.84
N GLY A 178 11.26 6.96 2.01
CA GLY A 178 11.53 6.41 0.68
C GLY A 178 10.41 6.63 -0.35
N SER A 179 9.51 7.60 -0.13
CA SER A 179 8.43 7.88 -1.10
C SER A 179 9.01 8.50 -2.38
N GLY A 180 9.05 7.72 -3.47
CA GLY A 180 9.40 8.13 -4.83
C GLY A 180 8.25 7.89 -5.81
N GLN A 181 8.56 7.59 -7.08
CA GLN A 181 7.53 7.15 -8.04
C GLN A 181 6.86 5.81 -7.62
N ASP A 182 7.61 4.97 -6.91
CA ASP A 182 7.13 3.70 -6.35
C ASP A 182 7.11 3.79 -4.82
N ASP A 183 5.92 3.94 -4.23
CA ASP A 183 5.76 3.89 -2.78
C ASP A 183 5.89 2.44 -2.31
N ARG A 184 7.12 1.97 -2.12
CA ARG A 184 7.44 0.60 -1.73
C ARG A 184 6.73 0.19 -0.44
N ALA A 185 6.65 1.09 0.53
CA ALA A 185 6.00 0.82 1.81
C ALA A 185 4.49 0.60 1.62
N LEU A 186 3.84 1.36 0.74
CA LEU A 186 2.44 1.15 0.35
C LEU A 186 2.22 -0.25 -0.24
N HIS A 187 3.09 -0.69 -1.16
CA HIS A 187 2.95 -2.00 -1.80
C HIS A 187 3.23 -3.16 -0.85
N ILE A 188 4.25 -3.04 0.01
CA ILE A 188 4.53 -4.05 1.04
C ILE A 188 3.33 -4.13 2.00
N PHE A 189 2.77 -2.99 2.43
CA PHE A 189 1.61 -2.97 3.31
C PHE A 189 0.39 -3.69 2.71
N ASP A 190 0.04 -3.38 1.47
CA ASP A 190 -1.05 -4.07 0.77
C ASP A 190 -0.77 -5.58 0.61
N ASN A 191 0.48 -5.95 0.28
CA ASN A 191 0.89 -7.34 0.19
C ASN A 191 0.69 -8.08 1.53
N LEU A 192 1.10 -7.48 2.64
CA LEU A 192 0.88 -8.02 3.99
C LEU A 192 -0.62 -8.21 4.29
N LEU A 193 -1.46 -7.24 3.94
CA LEU A 193 -2.92 -7.31 4.13
C LEU A 193 -3.61 -8.37 3.25
N ARG A 194 -3.01 -8.73 2.11
CA ARG A 194 -3.55 -9.75 1.20
C ARG A 194 -3.27 -11.17 1.67
N HIS A 195 -2.13 -11.39 2.31
CA HIS A 195 -1.69 -12.71 2.77
C HIS A 195 -2.13 -13.04 4.21
N ALA A 196 -2.52 -12.03 4.99
CA ALA A 196 -3.02 -12.22 6.34
C ALA A 196 -4.49 -12.67 6.41
N LYS A 197 -4.86 -13.35 7.50
CA LYS A 197 -6.26 -13.74 7.73
C LYS A 197 -7.11 -12.49 8.05
N PRO A 198 -8.42 -12.48 7.72
CA PRO A 198 -9.28 -11.33 7.99
C PRO A 198 -9.29 -10.86 9.45
N SER A 199 -9.23 -11.78 10.42
CA SER A 199 -9.17 -11.45 11.85
C SER A 199 -7.85 -10.77 12.26
N GLU A 200 -6.74 -11.16 11.63
CA GLU A 200 -5.42 -10.58 11.85
C GLU A 200 -5.36 -9.17 11.25
N CYS A 201 -5.85 -8.99 10.01
CA CYS A 201 -5.99 -7.68 9.39
C CYS A 201 -6.85 -6.74 10.24
N SER A 202 -7.99 -7.23 10.75
CA SER A 202 -8.87 -6.44 11.61
C SER A 202 -8.16 -5.97 12.88
N THR A 203 -7.47 -6.89 13.57
CA THR A 203 -6.75 -6.59 14.81
C THR A 203 -5.61 -5.61 14.57
N PHE A 204 -4.81 -5.86 13.52
CA PHE A 204 -3.70 -5.00 13.15
C PHE A 204 -4.16 -3.59 12.76
N CYS A 205 -5.15 -3.48 11.87
CA CYS A 205 -5.68 -2.19 11.45
C CYS A 205 -6.26 -1.41 12.64
N GLN A 206 -6.95 -2.08 13.57
CA GLN A 206 -7.45 -1.44 14.79
C GLN A 206 -6.30 -0.88 15.63
N ASN A 207 -5.28 -1.68 15.92
CA ASN A 207 -4.10 -1.24 16.69
C ASN A 207 -3.38 -0.08 15.99
N PHE A 208 -3.23 -0.16 14.67
CA PHE A 208 -2.63 0.91 13.88
C PHE A 208 -3.43 2.21 14.00
N ILE A 209 -4.75 2.15 13.85
CA ILE A 209 -5.64 3.32 13.97
C ILE A 209 -5.61 3.92 15.39
N GLU A 210 -5.50 3.09 16.43
CA GLU A 210 -5.40 3.55 17.81
C GLU A 210 -4.05 4.22 18.10
N THR A 211 -2.97 3.76 17.47
CA THR A 211 -1.62 4.29 17.69
C THR A 211 -1.30 5.49 16.79
N ALA A 212 -1.71 5.43 15.52
CA ALA A 212 -1.55 6.51 14.57
C ALA A 212 -2.72 7.49 14.67
N LYS A 213 -2.42 8.79 14.69
CA LYS A 213 -3.48 9.81 14.75
C LYS A 213 -4.32 9.72 13.47
N SER A 214 -5.65 9.61 13.60
CA SER A 214 -6.58 9.49 12.46
C SER A 214 -6.38 10.60 11.40
N ASP A 215 -6.02 11.82 11.83
CA ASP A 215 -5.67 12.93 10.93
C ASP A 215 -4.45 12.65 10.05
N GLN A 216 -3.42 11.99 10.60
CA GLN A 216 -2.21 11.67 9.82
C GLN A 216 -2.52 10.64 8.75
N ILE A 217 -3.35 9.64 9.06
CA ILE A 217 -3.83 8.65 8.09
C ILE A 217 -4.60 9.35 6.96
N ALA A 218 -5.53 10.25 7.31
CA ALA A 218 -6.31 10.99 6.32
C ALA A 218 -5.45 11.90 5.45
N GLN A 219 -4.50 12.64 6.05
CA GLN A 219 -3.53 13.46 5.32
C GLN A 219 -2.66 12.61 4.38
N ARG A 220 -2.27 11.40 4.81
CA ARG A 220 -1.47 10.48 3.98
C ARG A 220 -2.23 10.06 2.73
N PHE A 221 -3.48 9.63 2.85
CA PHE A 221 -4.31 9.29 1.69
C PHE A 221 -4.61 10.50 0.81
N ARG A 222 -4.91 11.65 1.42
CA ARG A 222 -5.08 12.91 0.69
C ARG A 222 -3.84 13.21 -0.16
N HIS A 223 -2.66 13.04 0.42
CA HIS A 223 -1.40 13.27 -0.29
C HIS A 223 -1.25 12.32 -1.47
N GLU A 224 -1.47 11.01 -1.28
CA GLU A 224 -1.40 10.01 -2.37
C GLU A 224 -2.31 10.37 -3.53
N PHE A 225 -3.60 10.63 -3.26
CA PHE A 225 -4.55 10.91 -4.32
C PHE A 225 -4.34 12.26 -5.02
N ASN A 226 -3.70 13.23 -4.35
CA ASN A 226 -3.41 14.55 -4.93
C ASN A 226 -2.10 14.59 -5.72
N GLN A 227 -1.37 13.49 -5.84
CA GLN A 227 -0.20 13.43 -6.72
C GLN A 227 -0.62 13.75 -8.17
N THR A 228 0.13 14.63 -8.83
CA THR A 228 -0.13 15.04 -10.22
C THR A 228 -0.04 13.85 -11.17
N ARG A 229 0.88 12.92 -10.90
CA ARG A 229 1.03 11.65 -11.60
C ARG A 229 0.89 10.54 -10.57
N LEU A 230 -0.30 9.95 -10.48
CA LEU A 230 -0.56 8.80 -9.61
C LEU A 230 -0.59 7.53 -10.48
N PRO A 231 0.40 6.63 -10.36
CA PRO A 231 0.37 5.36 -11.06
C PRO A 231 -0.91 4.57 -10.72
N SER A 232 -1.46 3.87 -11.71
CA SER A 232 -2.68 3.07 -11.52
C SER A 232 -2.51 2.06 -10.37
N VAL A 233 -1.34 1.42 -10.30
CA VAL A 233 -1.00 0.51 -9.21
C VAL A 233 -1.06 1.18 -7.83
N ASN A 234 -0.55 2.41 -7.67
CA ASN A 234 -0.55 3.13 -6.38
C ASN A 234 -1.97 3.56 -5.98
N PHE A 235 -2.77 4.03 -6.94
CA PHE A 235 -4.19 4.33 -6.71
C PHE A 235 -4.94 3.10 -6.19
N ARG A 236 -4.78 1.97 -6.89
CA ARG A 236 -5.44 0.70 -6.56
C ARG A 236 -5.03 0.20 -5.18
N THR A 237 -3.73 0.26 -4.90
CA THR A 237 -3.15 -0.17 -3.62
C THR A 237 -3.66 0.70 -2.47
N SER A 238 -3.68 2.02 -2.66
CA SER A 238 -4.24 2.98 -1.70
C SER A 238 -5.72 2.74 -1.43
N LEU A 239 -6.52 2.53 -2.48
CA LEU A 239 -7.95 2.24 -2.35
C LEU A 239 -8.20 0.91 -1.61
N HIS A 240 -7.39 -0.11 -1.88
CA HIS A 240 -7.50 -1.40 -1.22
C HIS A 240 -7.17 -1.29 0.28
N ILE A 241 -6.09 -0.60 0.64
CA ILE A 241 -5.75 -0.33 2.04
C ILE A 241 -6.86 0.48 2.73
N MET A 242 -7.40 1.52 2.09
CA MET A 242 -8.53 2.28 2.64
C MET A 242 -9.76 1.40 2.88
N ALA A 243 -10.07 0.49 1.95
CA ALA A 243 -11.20 -0.42 2.11
C ALA A 243 -10.99 -1.39 3.30
N TYR A 244 -9.74 -1.77 3.60
CA TYR A 244 -9.42 -2.52 4.81
C TYR A 244 -9.56 -1.65 6.07
N LEU A 245 -8.96 -0.47 6.10
CA LEU A 245 -9.05 0.44 7.26
C LEU A 245 -10.50 0.87 7.55
N GLY A 246 -11.30 1.05 6.51
CA GLY A 246 -12.72 1.43 6.59
C GLY A 246 -13.71 0.26 6.53
N GLY A 247 -13.23 -0.99 6.60
CA GLY A 247 -14.05 -2.20 6.53
C GLY A 247 -14.22 -2.94 7.86
N PHE A 248 -13.48 -2.58 8.91
CA PHE A 248 -13.41 -3.32 10.16
C PHE A 248 -13.89 -2.49 11.37
N GLY A 249 -14.95 -2.95 12.05
CA GLY A 249 -15.35 -2.51 13.41
C GLY A 249 -16.13 -1.18 13.51
N VAL A 250 -16.97 -1.05 14.54
CA VAL A 250 -17.95 0.07 14.69
C VAL A 250 -17.41 1.24 15.55
N GLY A 251 -16.30 1.05 16.27
CA GLY A 251 -15.77 2.04 17.22
C GLY A 251 -14.67 2.97 16.66
N SER A 252 -13.51 2.41 16.30
CA SER A 252 -12.34 3.14 15.77
C SER A 252 -12.55 3.66 14.34
N LEU A 253 -13.51 3.07 13.62
CA LEU A 253 -13.89 3.49 12.27
C LEU A 253 -14.43 4.91 12.24
N ASN A 254 -15.12 5.36 13.30
CA ASN A 254 -15.72 6.70 13.33
C ASN A 254 -14.66 7.81 13.37
N SER A 255 -13.54 7.63 14.09
CA SER A 255 -12.50 8.66 14.16
C SER A 255 -11.73 8.79 12.85
N VAL A 256 -11.36 7.67 12.23
CA VAL A 256 -10.70 7.67 10.91
C VAL A 256 -11.63 8.20 9.85
N LEU A 257 -12.89 7.75 9.83
CA LEU A 257 -13.87 8.23 8.87
C LEU A 257 -14.12 9.73 9.00
N SER A 258 -14.27 10.24 10.24
CA SER A 258 -14.39 11.66 10.50
C SER A 258 -13.16 12.43 10.01
N ALA A 259 -11.95 11.89 10.20
CA ALA A 259 -10.73 12.51 9.68
C ALA A 259 -10.70 12.49 8.13
N LEU A 260 -11.06 11.36 7.50
CA LEU A 260 -11.14 11.26 6.03
C LEU A 260 -12.11 12.29 5.43
N VAL A 261 -13.25 12.50 6.10
CA VAL A 261 -14.22 13.56 5.73
C VAL A 261 -13.62 14.94 5.98
N GLY A 262 -13.08 15.19 7.17
CA GLY A 262 -12.51 16.50 7.55
C GLY A 262 -11.34 16.95 6.67
N HIS A 263 -10.58 16.02 6.09
CA HIS A 263 -9.49 16.29 5.15
C HIS A 263 -9.90 16.25 3.67
N ASP A 264 -11.20 16.19 3.35
CA ASP A 264 -11.73 16.11 1.97
C ASP A 264 -11.14 14.94 1.14
N VAL A 265 -10.80 13.82 1.79
CA VAL A 265 -10.17 12.68 1.11
C VAL A 265 -11.08 12.10 0.03
N TYR A 266 -12.40 12.18 0.22
CA TYR A 266 -13.36 11.71 -0.78
C TYR A 266 -13.25 12.46 -2.11
N LYS A 267 -13.11 13.79 -2.05
CA LYS A 267 -12.87 14.62 -3.24
C LYS A 267 -11.56 14.22 -3.91
N SER A 268 -10.48 14.11 -3.15
CA SER A 268 -9.17 13.71 -3.68
C SER A 268 -9.23 12.33 -4.35
N LEU A 269 -9.93 11.37 -3.74
CA LEU A 269 -10.14 10.04 -4.31
C LEU A 269 -10.91 10.09 -5.64
N PHE A 270 -11.98 10.89 -5.73
CA PHE A 270 -12.71 11.09 -6.98
C PHE A 270 -11.85 11.75 -8.07
N GLU A 271 -11.10 12.80 -7.74
CA GLU A 271 -10.21 13.43 -8.70
C GLU A 271 -9.11 12.48 -9.17
N ALA A 272 -8.57 11.65 -8.28
CA ALA A 272 -7.59 10.63 -8.63
C ALA A 272 -8.17 9.57 -9.58
N LEU A 273 -9.41 9.12 -9.35
CA LEU A 273 -10.12 8.23 -10.27
C LEU A 273 -10.24 8.84 -11.66
N ASN A 274 -10.63 10.11 -11.76
CA ASN A 274 -10.76 10.80 -13.04
C ASN A 274 -9.42 11.02 -13.75
N ARG A 275 -8.34 11.22 -12.98
CA ARG A 275 -6.98 11.43 -13.47
C ARG A 275 -6.29 10.14 -13.94
N GLN A 276 -6.83 8.94 -13.71
CA GLN A 276 -6.16 7.72 -14.15
C GLN A 276 -5.99 7.68 -15.69
N ILE A 277 -4.74 7.90 -16.12
CA ILE A 277 -4.32 8.08 -17.52
C ILE A 277 -4.18 6.73 -18.24
N ASP A 278 -3.63 5.72 -17.55
CA ASP A 278 -3.46 4.36 -18.09
C ASP A 278 -4.62 3.45 -17.64
N ARG A 279 -5.61 3.31 -18.53
CA ARG A 279 -6.84 2.54 -18.32
C ARG A 279 -6.77 1.12 -18.89
N ASP A 280 -5.58 0.65 -19.21
CA ASP A 280 -5.40 -0.46 -20.13
C ASP A 280 -5.69 -1.84 -19.51
N GLU A 281 -5.88 -1.93 -18.19
CA GLU A 281 -6.20 -3.19 -17.52
C GLU A 281 -7.44 -3.14 -16.60
N PRO A 282 -8.66 -3.29 -17.16
CA PRO A 282 -9.92 -3.27 -16.40
C PRO A 282 -10.01 -4.33 -15.29
N ARG A 283 -9.26 -5.42 -15.40
CA ARG A 283 -9.21 -6.49 -14.39
C ARG A 283 -8.56 -6.02 -13.10
N GLU A 284 -7.42 -5.33 -13.21
CA GLU A 284 -6.72 -4.81 -12.04
C GLU A 284 -7.54 -3.71 -11.37
N GLU A 285 -8.16 -2.83 -12.17
CA GLU A 285 -9.06 -1.82 -11.64
C GLU A 285 -10.22 -2.44 -10.88
N TRP A 286 -10.86 -3.48 -11.41
CA TRP A 286 -11.91 -4.22 -10.70
C TRP A 286 -11.43 -4.80 -9.37
N ALA A 287 -10.22 -5.37 -9.34
CA ALA A 287 -9.64 -5.91 -8.12
C ALA A 287 -9.51 -4.84 -7.01
N ALA A 288 -9.27 -3.59 -7.40
CA ALA A 288 -9.20 -2.46 -6.46
C ALA A 288 -10.57 -1.93 -6.04
N ILE A 289 -11.44 -1.59 -7.00
CA ILE A 289 -12.74 -0.96 -6.68
C ILE A 289 -13.73 -1.97 -6.12
N GLY A 290 -13.60 -3.26 -6.43
CA GLY A 290 -14.52 -4.33 -6.01
C GLY A 290 -14.78 -4.37 -4.49
N ARG A 291 -13.79 -3.97 -3.69
CA ARG A 291 -13.86 -3.96 -2.21
C ARG A 291 -14.38 -2.65 -1.62
N ALA A 292 -14.46 -1.59 -2.41
CA ALA A 292 -14.79 -0.25 -1.95
C ALA A 292 -16.26 0.05 -1.55
N PRO A 293 -17.31 -0.72 -1.91
CA PRO A 293 -18.71 -0.28 -1.72
C PRO A 293 -19.09 0.19 -0.32
N TYR A 294 -18.79 -0.60 0.71
CA TYR A 294 -19.15 -0.27 2.08
C TYR A 294 -18.40 0.96 2.60
N PHE A 295 -17.13 1.07 2.23
CA PHE A 295 -16.30 2.21 2.57
C PHE A 295 -16.80 3.49 1.89
N LEU A 296 -17.09 3.44 0.59
CA LEU A 296 -17.62 4.57 -0.17
C LEU A 296 -18.99 5.01 0.35
N TRP A 297 -19.85 4.06 0.72
CA TRP A 297 -21.11 4.36 1.39
C TRP A 297 -20.89 5.12 2.70
N SER A 298 -19.97 4.63 3.53
CA SER A 298 -19.66 5.23 4.83
C SER A 298 -19.09 6.64 4.68
N LEU A 299 -18.20 6.87 3.70
CA LEU A 299 -17.74 8.22 3.35
C LEU A 299 -18.90 9.11 2.92
N PHE A 300 -19.73 8.63 2.01
CA PHE A 300 -20.84 9.41 1.46
C PHE A 300 -21.82 9.87 2.54
N ILE A 301 -22.31 8.96 3.39
CA ILE A 301 -23.30 9.29 4.43
C ILE A 301 -22.73 10.25 5.49
N ASN A 302 -21.43 10.17 5.77
CA ASN A 302 -20.76 11.06 6.73
C ASN A 302 -20.30 12.38 6.10
N SER A 303 -20.25 12.48 4.77
CA SER A 303 -19.91 13.72 4.06
C SER A 303 -21.14 14.55 3.68
N ILE A 304 -22.33 13.95 3.65
CA ILE A 304 -23.56 14.68 3.33
C ILE A 304 -24.00 15.54 4.49
N ASP A 305 -24.11 16.84 4.21
CA ASP A 305 -24.88 17.77 5.00
C ASP A 305 -26.14 18.15 4.22
N ARG A 306 -27.29 17.65 4.68
CA ARG A 306 -28.59 17.89 4.02
C ARG A 306 -28.98 19.36 3.97
N SER A 307 -28.34 20.21 4.77
CA SER A 307 -28.61 21.65 4.83
C SER A 307 -27.79 22.48 3.83
N THR A 308 -26.83 21.87 3.11
CA THR A 308 -25.94 22.62 2.20
C THR A 308 -25.91 22.08 0.78
N SER A 309 -25.67 22.97 -0.20
CA SER A 309 -25.46 22.63 -1.61
C SER A 309 -24.18 21.82 -1.88
N LYS A 310 -23.29 21.67 -0.88
CA LYS A 310 -22.07 20.85 -1.00
C LYS A 310 -22.38 19.36 -1.15
N SER A 311 -23.55 18.90 -0.69
CA SER A 311 -23.99 17.51 -0.78
C SER A 311 -24.17 16.98 -2.21
N HIS A 312 -24.39 17.87 -3.19
CA HIS A 312 -24.42 17.50 -4.62
C HIS A 312 -23.10 16.86 -5.07
N ARG A 313 -21.96 17.42 -4.65
CA ARG A 313 -20.63 16.95 -5.07
C ARG A 313 -20.33 15.55 -4.54
N HIS A 314 -20.71 15.26 -3.29
CA HIS A 314 -20.50 13.93 -2.71
C HIS A 314 -21.32 12.85 -3.42
N PHE A 315 -22.53 13.19 -3.91
CA PHE A 315 -23.30 12.28 -4.74
C PHE A 315 -22.63 12.03 -6.09
N GLU A 316 -22.11 13.07 -6.76
CA GLU A 316 -21.33 12.91 -7.99
C GLU A 316 -20.14 11.96 -7.79
N TYR A 317 -19.40 12.12 -6.69
CA TYR A 317 -18.26 11.27 -6.37
C TYR A 317 -18.66 9.80 -6.26
N LEU A 318 -19.77 9.51 -5.57
CA LEU A 318 -20.26 8.14 -5.43
C LEU A 318 -20.73 7.56 -6.76
N MET A 319 -21.47 8.36 -7.53
CA MET A 319 -22.03 7.96 -8.81
C MET A 319 -20.94 7.62 -9.84
N ALA A 320 -19.82 8.33 -9.83
CA ALA A 320 -18.67 8.00 -10.68
C ALA A 320 -18.10 6.61 -10.38
N PHE A 321 -17.91 6.27 -9.09
CA PHE A 321 -17.45 4.95 -8.68
C PHE A 321 -18.47 3.85 -9.00
N MET A 322 -19.77 4.10 -8.74
CA MET A 322 -20.84 3.15 -9.06
C MET A 322 -20.95 2.90 -10.56
N SER A 323 -20.85 3.96 -11.38
CA SER A 323 -20.83 3.85 -12.84
C SER A 323 -19.65 2.98 -13.31
N ARG A 324 -18.45 3.25 -12.78
CA ARG A 324 -17.25 2.48 -13.10
C ARG A 324 -17.39 1.00 -12.73
N ALA A 325 -17.93 0.71 -11.56
CA ALA A 325 -18.23 -0.65 -11.12
C ALA A 325 -19.27 -1.35 -12.01
N ALA A 326 -20.28 -0.64 -12.49
CA ALA A 326 -21.29 -1.18 -13.39
C ALA A 326 -20.72 -1.50 -14.78
N VAL A 327 -19.82 -0.65 -15.29
CA VAL A 327 -19.15 -0.86 -16.57
C VAL A 327 -18.18 -2.04 -16.51
N ILE A 328 -17.41 -2.18 -15.43
CA ILE A 328 -16.29 -3.15 -15.37
C ILE A 328 -16.72 -4.47 -14.72
N GLY A 329 -17.42 -4.40 -13.59
CA GLY A 329 -17.68 -5.53 -12.71
C GLY A 329 -18.25 -6.78 -13.39
N PRO A 330 -19.27 -6.67 -14.26
CA PRO A 330 -19.86 -7.82 -14.94
C PRO A 330 -18.86 -8.71 -15.68
N GLY A 331 -17.77 -8.14 -16.20
CA GLY A 331 -16.74 -8.87 -16.94
C GLY A 331 -15.85 -9.78 -16.08
N PHE A 332 -15.67 -9.45 -14.80
CA PHE A 332 -14.56 -10.00 -13.99
C PHE A 332 -14.99 -10.73 -12.72
N ASP A 333 -16.21 -10.54 -12.21
CA ASP A 333 -16.65 -11.25 -11.01
C ASP A 333 -17.09 -12.69 -11.31
N ASN A 334 -16.74 -13.63 -10.43
CA ASN A 334 -17.10 -15.05 -10.54
C ASN A 334 -18.41 -15.35 -9.77
N ASP A 335 -19.14 -16.41 -10.16
CA ASP A 335 -20.45 -16.77 -9.57
C ASP A 335 -20.37 -17.35 -8.14
N ASP A 336 -19.16 -17.66 -7.64
CA ASP A 336 -18.96 -18.22 -6.30
C ASP A 336 -18.47 -17.19 -5.27
N THR A 337 -19.07 -17.25 -4.07
CA THR A 337 -18.79 -16.70 -2.72
C THR A 337 -17.98 -15.41 -2.48
N THR A 338 -17.06 -14.99 -3.35
CA THR A 338 -16.30 -13.72 -3.26
C THR A 338 -17.07 -12.56 -3.89
N MET A 339 -18.18 -12.13 -3.30
CA MET A 339 -19.19 -11.34 -4.02
C MET A 339 -18.98 -9.82 -3.98
N TYR A 340 -18.01 -9.30 -4.74
CA TYR A 340 -17.86 -7.85 -4.92
C TYR A 340 -19.09 -7.24 -5.62
N ILE A 341 -19.63 -7.88 -6.67
CA ILE A 341 -20.85 -7.41 -7.33
C ILE A 341 -22.02 -7.34 -6.35
N LYS A 342 -22.23 -8.32 -5.46
CA LYS A 342 -23.31 -8.20 -4.46
C LYS A 342 -23.13 -7.00 -3.54
N LYS A 343 -21.90 -6.68 -3.14
CA LYS A 343 -21.62 -5.48 -2.34
C LYS A 343 -21.95 -4.20 -3.11
N TRP A 344 -21.63 -4.15 -4.40
CA TRP A 344 -22.02 -3.04 -5.27
C TRP A 344 -23.54 -2.94 -5.49
N LEU A 345 -24.23 -4.07 -5.70
CA LEU A 345 -25.70 -4.11 -5.78
C LEU A 345 -26.34 -3.62 -4.48
N GLN A 346 -25.80 -4.03 -3.32
CA GLN A 346 -26.27 -3.53 -2.03
C GLN A 346 -26.06 -2.02 -1.88
N LEU A 347 -24.94 -1.48 -2.37
CA LEU A 347 -24.72 -0.02 -2.38
C LEU A 347 -25.77 0.70 -3.25
N ILE A 348 -26.10 0.16 -4.43
CA ILE A 348 -27.16 0.73 -5.28
C ILE A 348 -28.50 0.73 -4.54
N ILE A 349 -28.83 -0.36 -3.83
CA ILE A 349 -30.03 -0.46 -3.00
C ILE A 349 -30.02 0.60 -1.88
N ASN A 350 -28.90 0.77 -1.19
CA ASN A 350 -28.77 1.79 -0.14
C ASN A 350 -29.01 3.21 -0.68
N ILE A 351 -28.51 3.50 -1.89
CA ILE A 351 -28.72 4.78 -2.55
C ILE A 351 -30.17 4.96 -2.99
N ARG A 352 -30.81 3.92 -3.52
CA ARG A 352 -32.23 3.90 -3.84
C ARG A 352 -33.06 4.27 -2.61
N ASP A 353 -32.84 3.60 -1.49
CA ASP A 353 -33.61 3.80 -0.26
C ASP A 353 -33.35 5.20 0.32
N PHE A 354 -32.09 5.67 0.29
CA PHE A 354 -31.75 7.04 0.66
C PHE A 354 -32.46 8.07 -0.22
N ALA A 355 -32.46 7.89 -1.54
CA ALA A 355 -33.10 8.78 -2.49
C ALA A 355 -34.62 8.84 -2.29
N SER A 356 -35.27 7.69 -2.08
CA SER A 356 -36.70 7.63 -1.73
C SER A 356 -36.98 8.40 -0.44
N GLY A 357 -36.15 8.24 0.59
CA GLY A 357 -36.28 8.98 1.84
C GLY A 357 -36.16 10.49 1.66
N VAL A 358 -35.22 10.95 0.84
CA VAL A 358 -35.06 12.38 0.50
C VAL A 358 -36.25 12.88 -0.31
N LYS A 359 -36.65 12.16 -1.37
CA LYS A 359 -37.78 12.52 -2.26
C LYS A 359 -39.09 12.60 -1.50
N ASN A 360 -39.35 11.69 -0.56
CA ASN A 360 -40.59 11.69 0.23
C ASN A 360 -40.67 12.89 1.17
N LYS A 361 -39.52 13.39 1.67
CA LYS A 361 -39.45 14.58 2.51
C LYS A 361 -39.48 15.87 1.70
N GLU A 362 -38.73 15.91 0.60
CA GLU A 362 -38.54 17.12 -0.23
C GLU A 362 -38.53 16.76 -1.73
N PRO A 363 -39.69 16.49 -2.36
CA PRO A 363 -39.77 15.97 -3.73
C PRO A 363 -39.27 16.95 -4.81
N LYS A 364 -39.20 18.25 -4.46
CA LYS A 364 -38.69 19.34 -5.29
C LYS A 364 -37.40 19.97 -4.75
N GLY A 365 -36.78 19.35 -3.74
CA GLY A 365 -35.52 19.85 -3.15
C GLY A 365 -34.39 19.92 -4.18
N ALA A 366 -33.41 20.79 -3.94
CA ALA A 366 -32.25 20.92 -4.82
C ALA A 366 -31.46 19.59 -4.91
N LEU A 367 -31.29 18.89 -3.79
CA LEU A 367 -30.58 17.61 -3.72
C LEU A 367 -31.22 16.55 -4.63
N ILE A 368 -32.54 16.37 -4.61
CA ILE A 368 -33.19 15.35 -5.45
C ILE A 368 -33.13 15.71 -6.94
N LYS A 369 -33.18 17.01 -7.28
CA LYS A 369 -32.98 17.48 -8.65
C LYS A 369 -31.56 17.16 -9.15
N ASP A 370 -30.55 17.41 -8.32
CA ASP A 370 -29.16 17.12 -8.64
C ASP A 370 -28.90 15.61 -8.75
N MET A 371 -29.52 14.81 -7.87
CA MET A 371 -29.46 13.34 -7.95
C MET A 371 -30.04 12.82 -9.26
N ARG A 372 -31.19 13.34 -9.72
CA ARG A 372 -31.77 12.99 -11.04
C ARG A 372 -30.80 13.32 -12.17
N TYR A 373 -30.27 14.55 -12.17
CA TYR A 373 -29.35 15.00 -13.21
C TYR A 373 -28.11 14.10 -13.29
N LEU A 374 -27.46 13.83 -12.16
CA LEU A 374 -26.25 13.02 -12.11
C LEU A 374 -26.52 11.54 -12.44
N ALA A 375 -27.60 10.95 -11.93
CA ALA A 375 -27.97 9.57 -12.26
C ALA A 375 -28.24 9.39 -13.76
N ARG A 376 -28.98 10.33 -14.36
CA ARG A 376 -29.23 10.33 -15.80
C ARG A 376 -27.94 10.51 -16.61
N ARG A 377 -27.10 11.48 -16.23
CA ARG A 377 -25.82 11.74 -16.90
C ARG A 377 -24.93 10.49 -16.93
N HIS A 378 -24.71 9.84 -15.79
CA HIS A 378 -23.88 8.63 -15.74
C HIS A 378 -24.51 7.45 -16.49
N TRP A 379 -25.84 7.35 -16.48
CA TRP A 379 -26.55 6.35 -17.28
C TRP A 379 -26.30 6.53 -18.77
N ASP A 380 -26.58 7.73 -19.29
CA ASP A 380 -26.49 8.08 -20.70
C ASP A 380 -25.02 8.02 -21.20
N ASP A 381 -24.08 8.56 -20.42
CA ASP A 381 -22.67 8.69 -20.82
C ASP A 381 -21.89 7.36 -20.73
N SER A 382 -22.29 6.41 -19.88
CA SER A 382 -21.43 5.26 -19.54
C SER A 382 -22.16 3.94 -19.26
N VAL A 383 -23.10 3.91 -18.31
CA VAL A 383 -23.67 2.67 -17.78
C VAL A 383 -24.60 2.00 -18.79
N GLY A 384 -25.53 2.76 -19.36
CA GLY A 384 -26.51 2.26 -20.33
C GLY A 384 -25.84 1.66 -21.58
N PRO A 385 -24.91 2.37 -22.24
CA PRO A 385 -24.17 1.82 -23.38
C PRO A 385 -23.39 0.54 -23.04
N ALA A 386 -22.67 0.51 -21.92
CA ALA A 386 -21.83 -0.63 -21.53
C ALA A 386 -22.65 -1.88 -21.17
N LEU A 387 -23.66 -1.72 -20.31
CA LEU A 387 -24.54 -2.83 -19.94
C LEU A 387 -25.38 -3.31 -21.13
N GLY A 388 -25.85 -2.39 -21.98
CA GLY A 388 -26.51 -2.72 -23.24
C GLY A 388 -25.61 -3.57 -24.16
N ALA A 389 -24.33 -3.23 -24.27
CA ALA A 389 -23.36 -4.01 -25.03
C ALA A 389 -23.14 -5.42 -24.45
N TYR A 390 -23.13 -5.59 -23.12
CA TYR A 390 -23.07 -6.91 -22.50
C TYR A 390 -24.32 -7.75 -22.81
N MET A 391 -25.50 -7.14 -22.78
CA MET A 391 -26.76 -7.84 -23.02
C MET A 391 -26.95 -8.28 -24.48
N ARG A 392 -26.37 -7.57 -25.45
CA ARG A 392 -26.41 -7.93 -26.88
C ARG A 392 -25.52 -9.12 -27.25
N ARG A 393 -24.71 -9.66 -26.33
CA ARG A 393 -23.82 -10.79 -26.62
C ARG A 393 -24.66 -12.06 -26.85
N PRO A 394 -24.40 -12.85 -27.92
CA PRO A 394 -25.28 -13.90 -28.43
C PRO A 394 -25.39 -15.18 -27.56
N THR A 395 -24.99 -15.14 -26.30
CA THR A 395 -25.12 -16.28 -25.36
C THR A 395 -25.33 -15.74 -23.95
N GLU A 396 -26.22 -16.35 -23.15
CA GLU A 396 -26.37 -16.07 -21.70
C GLU A 396 -25.10 -16.48 -20.94
N THR A 397 -24.05 -15.70 -21.13
CA THR A 397 -22.80 -15.81 -20.40
C THR A 397 -22.97 -15.25 -18.99
N ARG A 398 -22.08 -15.63 -18.07
CA ARG A 398 -22.00 -15.02 -16.73
C ARG A 398 -22.00 -13.49 -16.77
N VAL A 399 -21.25 -12.93 -17.72
CA VAL A 399 -21.16 -11.49 -17.95
C VAL A 399 -22.52 -10.89 -18.23
N HIS A 400 -23.35 -11.55 -19.05
CA HIS A 400 -24.72 -11.15 -19.31
C HIS A 400 -25.56 -11.15 -18.02
N LYS A 401 -25.52 -12.23 -17.21
CA LYS A 401 -26.30 -12.33 -15.96
C LYS A 401 -25.95 -11.23 -14.96
N ASN A 402 -24.66 -10.97 -14.78
CA ASN A 402 -24.18 -9.92 -13.88
C ASN A 402 -24.52 -8.52 -14.41
N ALA A 403 -24.41 -8.31 -15.72
CA ALA A 403 -24.81 -7.05 -16.36
C ALA A 403 -26.31 -6.80 -16.18
N LYS A 404 -27.16 -7.84 -16.33
CA LYS A 404 -28.61 -7.76 -16.10
C LYS A 404 -28.96 -7.37 -14.66
N LYS A 405 -28.34 -8.03 -13.66
CA LYS A 405 -28.54 -7.65 -12.25
C LYS A 405 -28.18 -6.19 -11.98
N MET A 406 -27.07 -5.72 -12.56
CA MET A 406 -26.64 -4.34 -12.43
C MET A 406 -27.61 -3.39 -13.14
N TRP A 407 -28.09 -3.74 -14.33
CA TRP A 407 -29.10 -2.99 -15.08
C TRP A 407 -30.37 -2.80 -14.25
N ASP A 408 -30.92 -3.89 -13.73
CA ASP A 408 -32.16 -3.87 -12.94
C ASP A 408 -31.99 -3.00 -11.68
N ALA A 409 -30.86 -3.12 -10.97
CA ALA A 409 -30.57 -2.31 -9.79
C ALA A 409 -30.45 -0.81 -10.12
N TRP A 410 -29.79 -0.46 -11.23
CA TRP A 410 -29.69 0.93 -11.69
C TRP A 410 -31.04 1.51 -12.11
N PHE A 411 -31.87 0.70 -12.78
CA PHE A 411 -33.23 1.07 -13.15
C PHE A 411 -34.09 1.36 -11.91
N ASP A 412 -34.08 0.46 -10.92
CA ASP A 412 -34.79 0.63 -9.66
C ASP A 412 -34.35 1.89 -8.90
N MET A 413 -33.04 2.16 -8.88
CA MET A 413 -32.49 3.39 -8.32
C MET A 413 -32.98 4.64 -9.07
N GLY A 414 -33.00 4.60 -10.40
CA GLY A 414 -33.54 5.68 -11.23
C GLY A 414 -35.01 5.99 -10.91
N MET A 415 -35.85 4.95 -10.82
CA MET A 415 -37.27 5.09 -10.45
C MET A 415 -37.45 5.71 -9.06
N ALA A 416 -36.64 5.30 -8.08
CA ALA A 416 -36.66 5.86 -6.73
C ALA A 416 -36.27 7.35 -6.71
N ILE A 417 -35.25 7.74 -7.48
CA ILE A 417 -34.80 9.12 -7.65
C ILE A 417 -35.84 9.97 -8.44
N GLY A 418 -36.70 9.31 -9.23
CA GLY A 418 -37.77 9.91 -10.03
C GLY A 418 -37.34 10.29 -11.44
N LEU A 419 -36.60 9.39 -12.10
CA LEU A 419 -36.26 9.44 -13.53
C LEU A 419 -37.30 8.74 -14.40
#